data_AF-A0A662GFS8-F1
#
_entry.id   AF-A0A662GFS8-F1
#
_cell.length_a   1.000
_cell.length_b   1.000
_cell.length_c   1.000
_cell.angle_alpha   90.00
_cell.angle_beta   90.00
_cell.angle_gamma   90.00
#
_symmetry.space_group_name_H-M   'P 1'
#
loop_
_entity.id
_entity.type
_entity.pdbx_description
1 polymer ?
#
loop_
_entity_poly.entity_id
_entity_poly.type
_entity_poly.pdbx_seq_one_letter_code
_entity_poly.pdbx_strand_id
1 'polypeptide(L)'
;MEFLYVRLPEDVEKLERLGLFDAAKLKINELLKRDLPVDMRRRLEYELERIERLKKDYCVSEEEAFERLKKEFPKITMEKFQEWMNKGYLDFIIINGKRYFFERFVSNLLFVCNEKECLEKKKEREKDPETVKSRETLKNHVLEILRSGREGYLFPRKVRARIKVTLKPGVIPDGEIVRCWLPFPRVGDQQTSVKLISCFPEKYVLAPEDHPQRTIYFEQKVSNDKPTEFVVEFEYTVHAFYKRINPNEVRPYDEESEIYQKYTRDQPPHIIFTRYLKNLAYEIVDDEENPYLKALKIYDWLTKNLTYTYVAEYCTYESIPEFVARNLRGDCGFQALLFITLCRIVGVPSRWQSGWYANPAHKGPGPHDWAQFYVEPYGWLYADLSFGRRWRELDPRLHKFYFGNIDNFRTVFNSDIMVQFDPPKKYLRSDPVDNQRGELEWREGNIYY
;
A
#
# COMPACT_ATOMS: atom_id res chain seq x y z
N MET A 1 11.91 11.46 -2.97
CA MET A 1 11.20 11.94 -4.17
C MET A 1 10.35 13.15 -3.81
N GLU A 2 10.92 14.09 -3.07
CA GLU A 2 10.17 15.25 -2.56
C GLU A 2 9.59 16.05 -3.73
N PHE A 3 10.36 16.21 -4.81
CA PHE A 3 9.96 16.86 -6.07
C PHE A 3 8.60 16.47 -6.68
N LEU A 4 7.97 15.35 -6.28
CA LEU A 4 6.62 14.99 -6.75
C LEU A 4 5.53 15.96 -6.27
N TYR A 5 5.79 16.81 -5.26
CA TYR A 5 4.86 17.89 -4.89
C TYR A 5 4.72 18.94 -6.00
N VAL A 6 5.71 19.05 -6.90
CA VAL A 6 5.70 20.01 -8.01
C VAL A 6 4.76 19.52 -9.09
N ARG A 7 3.77 20.34 -9.47
CA ARG A 7 2.85 20.03 -10.58
C ARG A 7 3.55 20.05 -11.93
N LEU A 8 3.03 19.28 -12.88
CA LEU A 8 3.54 19.30 -14.26
C LEU A 8 3.30 20.66 -14.91
N PRO A 9 4.16 21.05 -15.87
CA PRO A 9 3.84 22.13 -16.80
C PRO A 9 2.52 21.85 -17.53
N GLU A 10 1.70 22.89 -17.71
CA GLU A 10 0.33 22.78 -18.24
C GLU A 10 0.25 22.00 -19.57
N ASP A 11 1.21 22.24 -20.48
CA ASP A 11 1.27 21.54 -21.76
C ASP A 11 1.47 20.03 -21.60
N VAL A 12 2.33 19.61 -20.66
CA VAL A 12 2.61 18.19 -20.40
C VAL A 12 1.38 17.54 -19.75
N GLU A 13 0.82 18.19 -18.73
CA GLU A 13 -0.38 17.72 -18.05
C GLU A 13 -1.55 17.55 -19.03
N LYS A 14 -1.76 18.52 -19.92
CA LYS A 14 -2.81 18.47 -20.95
C LYS A 14 -2.62 17.27 -21.89
N LEU A 15 -1.40 17.01 -22.34
CA LEU A 15 -1.11 15.89 -23.23
C LEU A 15 -1.36 14.55 -22.54
N GLU A 16 -0.94 14.40 -21.28
CA GLU A 16 -1.22 13.20 -20.49
C GLU A 16 -2.72 12.99 -20.26
N ARG A 17 -3.47 14.05 -19.89
CA ARG A 17 -4.92 13.98 -19.69
C ARG A 17 -5.68 13.57 -20.95
N LEU A 18 -5.14 13.89 -22.14
CA LEU A 18 -5.69 13.47 -23.44
C LEU A 18 -5.21 12.07 -23.87
N GLY A 19 -4.35 11.41 -23.09
CA GLY A 19 -3.79 10.11 -23.44
C GLY A 19 -2.71 10.16 -24.53
N LEU A 20 -2.18 11.35 -24.84
CA LEU A 20 -1.16 11.57 -25.86
C LEU A 20 0.25 11.42 -25.26
N PHE A 21 0.51 10.25 -24.67
CA PHE A 21 1.73 10.00 -23.89
C PHE A 21 3.03 10.15 -24.69
N ASP A 22 3.05 9.80 -25.97
CA ASP A 22 4.26 9.97 -26.77
C ASP A 22 4.55 11.44 -27.07
N ALA A 23 3.52 12.25 -27.29
CA ALA A 23 3.65 13.70 -27.41
C ALA A 23 4.07 14.34 -26.08
N ALA A 24 3.53 13.87 -24.94
CA ALA A 24 3.95 14.30 -23.61
C ALA A 24 5.45 14.04 -23.39
N LYS A 25 5.94 12.82 -23.70
CA LYS A 25 7.37 12.48 -23.60
C LYS A 25 8.25 13.36 -24.49
N LEU A 26 7.84 13.65 -25.72
CA LEU A 26 8.57 14.57 -26.60
C LEU A 26 8.65 15.99 -26.01
N LYS A 27 7.54 16.49 -25.46
CA LYS A 27 7.48 17.80 -24.80
C LYS A 27 8.37 17.84 -23.54
N ILE A 28 8.34 16.78 -22.73
CA ILE A 28 9.19 16.64 -21.55
C ILE A 28 10.68 16.69 -21.96
N ASN A 29 11.08 15.91 -22.96
CA ASN A 29 12.47 15.90 -23.44
C ASN A 29 12.91 17.27 -23.99
N GLU A 30 12.02 18.01 -24.63
CA GLU A 30 12.30 19.38 -25.08
C GLU A 30 12.46 20.36 -23.90
N LEU A 31 11.63 20.24 -22.87
CA LEU A 31 11.75 21.05 -21.65
C LEU A 31 13.06 20.75 -20.90
N LEU A 32 13.47 19.48 -20.83
CA LEU A 32 14.70 19.05 -20.15
C LEU A 32 15.99 19.62 -20.78
N LYS A 33 15.96 20.07 -22.04
CA LYS A 33 17.08 20.78 -22.68
C LYS A 33 17.28 22.20 -22.16
N ARG A 34 16.25 22.78 -21.54
CA ARG A 34 16.31 24.13 -20.97
C ARG A 34 17.00 24.10 -19.62
N ASP A 35 17.42 25.28 -19.16
CA ASP A 35 17.79 25.46 -17.76
C ASP A 35 16.51 25.48 -16.91
N LEU A 36 16.39 24.54 -16.00
CA LEU A 36 15.19 24.29 -15.19
C LEU A 36 15.60 24.19 -13.72
N PRO A 37 14.76 24.70 -12.79
CA PRO A 37 14.95 24.42 -11.37
C PRO A 37 15.06 22.91 -11.11
N VAL A 38 15.90 22.54 -10.14
CA VAL A 38 16.27 21.13 -9.86
C VAL A 38 15.04 20.25 -9.63
N ASP A 39 14.06 20.71 -8.85
CA ASP A 39 12.85 19.92 -8.58
C ASP A 39 12.00 19.72 -9.83
N MET A 40 11.87 20.74 -10.69
CA MET A 40 11.14 20.61 -11.95
C MET A 40 11.84 19.63 -12.90
N ARG A 41 13.18 19.67 -12.99
CA ARG A 41 13.96 18.71 -13.77
C ARG A 41 13.70 17.27 -13.29
N ARG A 42 13.82 17.02 -11.98
CA ARG A 42 13.59 15.69 -11.38
C ARG A 42 12.15 15.21 -11.55
N ARG A 43 11.18 16.12 -11.44
CA ARG A 43 9.76 15.84 -11.67
C ARG A 43 9.50 15.39 -13.10
N LEU A 44 10.09 16.09 -14.08
CA LEU A 44 9.98 15.75 -15.49
C LEU A 44 10.70 14.44 -15.85
N GLU A 45 11.89 14.19 -15.30
CA GLU A 45 12.61 12.92 -15.47
C GLU A 45 11.82 11.74 -14.92
N TYR A 46 11.19 11.91 -13.75
CA TYR A 46 10.29 10.92 -13.16
C TYR A 46 9.05 10.68 -14.02
N GLU A 47 8.51 11.73 -14.64
CA GLU A 47 7.26 11.63 -15.42
C GLU A 47 7.42 10.70 -16.63
N LEU A 48 8.59 10.69 -17.26
CA LEU A 48 8.89 9.75 -18.35
C LEU A 48 8.73 8.29 -17.89
N GLU A 49 9.19 7.96 -16.70
CA GLU A 49 9.07 6.63 -16.10
C GLU A 49 7.63 6.34 -15.65
N ARG A 50 6.98 7.32 -15.02
CA ARG A 50 5.58 7.20 -14.57
C ARG A 50 4.63 6.88 -15.73
N ILE A 51 4.78 7.54 -16.88
CA ILE A 51 4.01 7.26 -18.09
C ILE A 51 4.15 5.80 -18.53
N GLU A 52 5.36 5.25 -18.52
CA GLU A 52 5.59 3.86 -18.94
C GLU A 52 5.05 2.85 -17.90
N ARG A 53 5.09 3.19 -16.61
CA ARG A 53 4.46 2.37 -15.55
C ARG A 53 2.94 2.36 -15.65
N LEU A 54 2.33 3.53 -15.92
CA LEU A 54 0.88 3.63 -16.16
C LEU A 54 0.43 2.73 -17.31
N LYS A 55 1.18 2.68 -18.41
CA LYS A 55 0.88 1.79 -19.55
C LYS A 55 0.95 0.30 -19.20
N LYS A 56 1.78 -0.08 -18.22
CA LYS A 56 1.87 -1.47 -17.75
C LYS A 56 0.68 -1.85 -16.89
N ASP A 57 0.23 -0.95 -16.01
CA ASP A 57 -0.93 -1.18 -15.15
C ASP A 57 -2.26 -1.15 -15.93
N TYR A 58 -2.34 -0.27 -16.93
CA TYR A 58 -3.47 -0.14 -17.85
C TYR A 58 -3.12 -0.73 -19.21
N CYS A 59 -2.99 -2.06 -19.26
CA CYS A 59 -2.54 -2.79 -20.44
C CYS A 59 -3.65 -3.55 -21.19
N VAL A 60 -4.86 -3.63 -20.63
CA VAL A 60 -5.96 -4.43 -21.20
C VAL A 60 -6.73 -3.62 -22.22
N SER A 61 -6.79 -4.06 -23.48
CA SER A 61 -7.58 -3.36 -24.51
C SER A 61 -9.09 -3.43 -24.23
N GLU A 62 -9.90 -2.58 -24.88
CA GLU A 62 -11.37 -2.62 -24.72
C GLU A 62 -11.96 -3.97 -25.14
N GLU A 63 -11.46 -4.56 -26.24
CA GLU A 63 -11.89 -5.89 -26.69
C GLU A 63 -11.53 -6.98 -25.68
N GLU A 64 -10.29 -6.95 -25.16
CA GLU A 64 -9.85 -7.91 -24.15
C GLU A 64 -10.62 -7.73 -22.83
N ALA A 65 -10.90 -6.49 -22.44
CA ALA A 65 -11.68 -6.18 -21.24
C ALA A 65 -13.09 -6.77 -21.33
N PHE A 66 -13.76 -6.63 -22.48
CA PHE A 66 -15.07 -7.24 -22.71
C PHE A 66 -15.00 -8.77 -22.61
N GLU A 67 -14.00 -9.41 -23.21
CA GLU A 67 -13.82 -10.87 -23.14
C GLU A 67 -13.52 -11.37 -21.71
N ARG A 68 -12.69 -10.64 -20.95
CA ARG A 68 -12.44 -10.95 -19.53
C ARG A 68 -13.71 -10.84 -18.69
N LEU A 69 -14.54 -9.82 -18.93
CA LEU A 69 -15.84 -9.71 -18.26
C LEU A 69 -16.81 -10.79 -18.67
N LYS A 70 -16.84 -11.19 -19.93
CA LYS A 70 -17.70 -12.27 -20.43
C LYS A 70 -17.36 -13.62 -19.78
N LYS A 71 -16.08 -13.87 -19.46
CA LYS A 71 -15.68 -15.06 -18.68
C LYS A 71 -16.28 -15.06 -17.27
N GLU A 72 -16.39 -13.89 -16.63
CA GLU A 72 -16.92 -13.75 -15.27
C GLU A 72 -18.45 -13.61 -15.24
N PHE A 73 -19.03 -13.00 -16.27
CA PHE A 73 -20.45 -12.76 -16.49
C PHE A 73 -20.84 -13.24 -17.90
N PRO A 74 -21.12 -14.55 -18.10
CA PRO A 74 -21.35 -15.12 -19.43
C PRO A 74 -22.50 -14.52 -20.24
N LYS A 75 -23.45 -13.85 -19.57
CA LYS A 75 -24.64 -13.22 -20.18
C LYS A 75 -24.46 -11.71 -20.38
N ILE A 76 -23.28 -11.14 -20.14
CA ILE A 76 -23.04 -9.71 -20.31
C ILE A 76 -23.14 -9.31 -21.78
N THR A 77 -23.81 -8.19 -22.05
CA THR A 77 -23.91 -7.61 -23.40
C THR A 77 -22.97 -6.41 -23.53
N MET A 78 -22.71 -5.97 -24.77
CA MET A 78 -21.89 -4.78 -25.01
C MET A 78 -22.54 -3.53 -24.43
N GLU A 79 -23.87 -3.43 -24.47
CA GLU A 79 -24.61 -2.32 -23.86
C GLU A 79 -24.39 -2.28 -22.35
N LYS A 80 -24.41 -3.45 -21.69
CA LYS A 80 -24.15 -3.55 -20.25
C LYS A 80 -22.72 -3.17 -19.88
N PHE A 81 -21.76 -3.56 -20.71
CA PHE A 81 -20.37 -3.17 -20.56
C PHE A 81 -20.20 -1.64 -20.62
N GLN A 82 -20.79 -1.00 -21.64
CA GLN A 82 -20.79 0.46 -21.77
C GLN A 82 -21.54 1.15 -20.63
N GLU A 83 -22.65 0.58 -20.14
CA GLU A 83 -23.37 1.07 -18.97
C GLU A 83 -22.49 1.08 -17.71
N TRP A 84 -21.78 -0.02 -17.43
CA TRP A 84 -20.88 -0.11 -16.29
C TRP A 84 -19.68 0.83 -16.39
N MET A 85 -19.17 1.06 -17.62
CA MET A 85 -18.17 2.11 -17.85
C MET A 85 -18.70 3.49 -17.53
N ASN A 86 -19.90 3.84 -18.03
CA ASN A 86 -20.51 5.15 -17.79
C ASN A 86 -20.86 5.38 -16.31
N LYS A 87 -21.13 4.31 -15.55
CA LYS A 87 -21.30 4.36 -14.10
C LYS A 87 -19.98 4.48 -13.33
N GLY A 88 -18.83 4.43 -14.00
CA GLY A 88 -17.51 4.50 -13.38
C GLY A 88 -17.09 3.23 -12.64
N TYR A 89 -17.71 2.08 -12.95
CA TYR A 89 -17.35 0.81 -12.31
C TYR A 89 -16.09 0.17 -12.89
N LEU A 90 -15.72 0.54 -14.12
CA LEU A 90 -14.55 0.01 -14.81
C LEU A 90 -13.49 1.11 -14.93
N ASP A 91 -12.32 0.85 -14.36
CA ASP A 91 -11.18 1.78 -14.42
C ASP A 91 -10.46 1.67 -15.76
N PHE A 92 -10.35 2.78 -16.48
CA PHE A 92 -9.59 2.86 -17.73
C PHE A 92 -8.87 4.21 -17.86
N ILE A 93 -7.85 4.23 -18.72
CA ILE A 93 -7.24 5.45 -19.26
C ILE A 93 -7.38 5.48 -20.78
N ILE A 94 -7.14 6.64 -21.36
CA ILE A 94 -7.05 6.80 -22.82
C ILE A 94 -5.58 6.77 -23.21
N ILE A 95 -5.24 6.02 -24.25
CA ILE A 95 -3.91 6.00 -24.87
C ILE A 95 -4.12 6.16 -26.38
N ASN A 96 -3.68 7.28 -26.93
CA ASN A 96 -3.79 7.60 -28.36
C ASN A 96 -5.22 7.38 -28.92
N GLY A 97 -6.24 7.83 -28.18
CA GLY A 97 -7.65 7.75 -28.57
C GLY A 97 -8.34 6.40 -28.32
N LYS A 98 -7.62 5.39 -27.80
CA LYS A 98 -8.17 4.07 -27.42
C LYS A 98 -8.23 3.91 -25.91
N ARG A 99 -9.21 3.17 -25.41
CA ARG A 99 -9.34 2.87 -23.98
C ARG A 99 -8.50 1.66 -23.60
N TYR A 100 -7.81 1.78 -22.48
CA TYR A 100 -7.07 0.69 -21.85
C TYR A 100 -7.47 0.58 -20.39
N PHE A 101 -7.86 -0.63 -19.98
CA PHE A 101 -8.40 -0.94 -18.68
C PHE A 101 -7.30 -1.39 -17.73
N PHE A 102 -7.50 -1.09 -16.45
CA PHE A 102 -6.62 -1.55 -15.37
C PHE A 102 -6.62 -3.07 -15.31
N GLU A 103 -5.46 -3.72 -15.18
CA GLU A 103 -5.33 -5.19 -15.23
C GLU A 103 -6.29 -5.92 -14.27
N ARG A 104 -6.57 -5.36 -13.09
CA ARG A 104 -7.45 -5.96 -12.06
C ARG A 104 -8.88 -5.41 -12.06
N PHE A 105 -9.31 -4.74 -13.12
CA PHE A 105 -10.61 -4.06 -13.19
C PHE A 105 -11.81 -4.98 -12.87
N VAL A 106 -11.77 -6.28 -13.24
CA VAL A 106 -12.87 -7.21 -12.93
C VAL A 106 -12.99 -7.49 -11.42
N SER A 107 -11.87 -7.50 -10.70
CA SER A 107 -11.91 -7.60 -9.24
C SER A 107 -12.42 -6.30 -8.62
N ASN A 108 -12.01 -5.15 -9.15
CA ASN A 108 -12.51 -3.84 -8.72
C ASN A 108 -14.02 -3.69 -8.93
N LEU A 109 -14.53 -4.17 -10.06
CA LEU A 109 -15.96 -4.20 -10.36
C LEU A 109 -16.76 -4.82 -9.21
N LEU A 110 -16.32 -5.96 -8.66
CA LEU A 110 -17.03 -6.63 -7.56
C LEU A 110 -16.97 -5.89 -6.21
N PHE A 111 -16.09 -4.90 -6.08
CA PHE A 111 -16.07 -4.02 -4.92
C PHE A 111 -17.03 -2.83 -5.05
N VAL A 112 -17.12 -2.25 -6.25
CA VAL A 112 -17.83 -0.98 -6.50
C VAL A 112 -19.27 -1.17 -7.02
N CYS A 113 -19.53 -2.27 -7.72
CA CYS A 113 -20.82 -2.53 -8.35
C CYS A 113 -21.84 -3.06 -7.34
N ASN A 114 -22.95 -2.31 -7.19
CA ASN A 114 -24.07 -2.65 -6.30
C ASN A 114 -25.25 -3.30 -7.03
N GLU A 115 -25.07 -3.72 -8.28
CA GLU A 115 -26.11 -4.37 -9.06
C GLU A 115 -26.25 -5.86 -8.74
N LYS A 116 -27.42 -6.43 -9.04
CA LYS A 116 -27.78 -7.78 -8.63
C LYS A 116 -26.77 -8.82 -9.09
N GLU A 117 -26.32 -8.73 -10.33
CA GLU A 117 -25.36 -9.65 -10.96
C GLU A 117 -24.01 -9.62 -10.24
N CYS A 118 -23.51 -8.42 -9.90
CA CYS A 118 -22.27 -8.24 -9.15
C CYS A 118 -22.40 -8.77 -7.71
N LEU A 119 -23.53 -8.51 -7.05
CA LEU A 119 -23.79 -8.98 -5.69
C LEU A 119 -23.92 -10.50 -5.62
N GLU A 120 -24.57 -11.13 -6.60
CA GLU A 120 -24.65 -12.58 -6.74
C GLU A 120 -23.25 -13.18 -6.95
N LYS A 121 -22.45 -12.59 -7.84
CA LYS A 121 -21.08 -13.04 -8.09
C LYS A 121 -20.17 -12.91 -6.87
N LYS A 122 -20.32 -11.81 -6.11
CA LYS A 122 -19.61 -11.60 -4.86
C LYS A 122 -19.99 -12.64 -3.81
N LYS A 123 -21.29 -12.93 -3.65
CA LYS A 123 -21.78 -14.00 -2.75
C LYS A 123 -21.27 -15.38 -3.15
N GLU A 124 -21.15 -15.66 -4.45
CA GLU A 124 -20.55 -16.90 -4.96
C GLU A 124 -19.09 -17.01 -4.51
N ARG A 125 -18.27 -15.98 -4.76
CA ARG A 125 -16.86 -15.95 -4.33
C ARG A 125 -16.69 -16.04 -2.82
N GLU A 126 -17.59 -15.44 -2.04
CA GLU A 126 -17.57 -15.51 -0.58
C GLU A 126 -17.89 -16.91 -0.01
N LYS A 127 -18.42 -17.83 -0.82
CA LYS A 127 -18.66 -19.24 -0.44
C LYS A 127 -17.48 -20.16 -0.75
N ASP A 128 -16.45 -19.67 -1.43
CA ASP A 128 -15.24 -20.44 -1.67
C ASP A 128 -14.69 -20.99 -0.34
N PRO A 129 -14.45 -22.31 -0.22
CA PRO A 129 -14.06 -22.92 1.05
C PRO A 129 -12.78 -22.34 1.65
N GLU A 130 -11.79 -21.97 0.82
CA GLU A 130 -10.54 -21.37 1.28
C GLU A 130 -10.79 -19.96 1.85
N THR A 131 -11.60 -19.17 1.15
CA THR A 131 -12.03 -17.83 1.59
C THR A 131 -12.82 -17.89 2.91
N VAL A 132 -13.77 -18.82 3.03
CA VAL A 132 -14.57 -19.02 4.26
C VAL A 132 -13.65 -19.39 5.42
N LYS A 133 -12.78 -20.39 5.23
CA LYS A 133 -11.85 -20.86 6.25
C LYS A 133 -10.90 -19.75 6.71
N SER A 134 -10.33 -18.98 5.78
CA SER A 134 -9.44 -17.85 6.09
C SER A 134 -10.15 -16.79 6.93
N ARG A 135 -11.38 -16.41 6.55
CA ARG A 135 -12.21 -15.44 7.26
C ARG A 135 -12.60 -15.92 8.66
N GLU A 136 -13.02 -17.18 8.80
CA GLU A 136 -13.40 -17.77 10.09
C GLU A 136 -12.20 -17.92 11.02
N THR A 137 -11.04 -18.31 10.50
CA THR A 137 -9.80 -18.40 11.27
C THR A 137 -9.42 -17.05 11.87
N LEU A 138 -9.47 -15.98 11.05
CA LEU A 138 -9.24 -14.62 11.55
C LEU A 138 -10.28 -14.22 12.60
N LYS A 139 -11.56 -14.49 12.32
CA LYS A 139 -12.65 -14.14 13.23
C LYS A 139 -12.49 -14.79 14.59
N ASN A 140 -12.24 -16.10 14.61
CA ASN A 140 -12.09 -16.86 15.83
C ASN A 140 -10.87 -16.38 16.62
N HIS A 141 -9.76 -16.07 15.93
CA HIS A 141 -8.55 -15.53 16.56
C HIS A 141 -8.80 -14.16 17.23
N VAL A 142 -9.45 -13.22 16.54
CA VAL A 142 -9.78 -11.91 17.15
C VAL A 142 -10.74 -12.07 18.33
N LEU A 143 -11.75 -12.94 18.22
CA LEU A 143 -12.66 -13.21 19.34
C LEU A 143 -11.98 -13.90 20.51
N GLU A 144 -10.95 -14.72 20.27
CA GLU A 144 -10.10 -15.30 21.32
C GLU A 144 -9.30 -14.22 22.04
N ILE A 145 -8.70 -13.29 21.31
CA ILE A 145 -7.98 -12.13 21.90
C ILE A 145 -8.91 -11.35 22.83
N LEU A 146 -10.10 -10.97 22.35
CA LEU A 146 -11.09 -10.22 23.12
C LEU A 146 -11.54 -10.97 24.39
N ARG A 147 -11.80 -12.28 24.27
CA ARG A 147 -12.24 -13.12 25.39
C ARG A 147 -11.15 -13.35 26.43
N SER A 148 -9.87 -13.19 26.07
CA SER A 148 -8.77 -13.40 27.00
C SER A 148 -8.75 -12.40 28.16
N GLY A 149 -9.31 -11.20 27.95
CA GLY A 149 -9.33 -10.11 28.94
C GLY A 149 -7.97 -9.47 29.25
N ARG A 150 -6.87 -10.05 28.75
CA ARG A 150 -5.48 -9.59 28.91
C ARG A 150 -5.18 -8.43 27.97
N GLU A 151 -4.28 -7.55 28.38
CA GLU A 151 -3.82 -6.39 27.59
C GLU A 151 -2.31 -6.45 27.33
N GLY A 152 -1.84 -5.68 26.35
CA GLY A 152 -0.44 -5.61 25.91
C GLY A 152 -0.18 -6.51 24.69
N TYR A 153 1.05 -7.01 24.59
CA TYR A 153 1.43 -7.99 23.57
C TYR A 153 1.09 -9.41 24.04
N LEU A 154 0.33 -10.14 23.22
CA LEU A 154 -0.28 -11.42 23.58
C LEU A 154 -0.30 -12.40 22.40
N PHE A 155 -0.54 -13.68 22.69
CA PHE A 155 -0.60 -14.77 21.71
C PHE A 155 0.62 -14.78 20.78
N PRO A 156 1.84 -15.04 21.29
CA PRO A 156 3.01 -15.16 20.44
C PRO A 156 2.81 -16.25 19.40
N ARG A 157 3.06 -15.93 18.13
CA ARG A 157 3.01 -16.86 17.01
C ARG A 157 4.35 -16.87 16.31
N LYS A 158 4.93 -18.05 16.23
CA LYS A 158 6.15 -18.30 15.47
C LYS A 158 5.79 -18.54 14.00
N VAL A 159 6.41 -17.79 13.10
CA VAL A 159 6.17 -17.88 11.66
C VAL A 159 7.48 -18.12 10.95
N ARG A 160 7.47 -19.06 10.01
CA ARG A 160 8.55 -19.32 9.06
C ARG A 160 8.02 -19.06 7.66
N ALA A 161 8.71 -18.22 6.90
CA ALA A 161 8.29 -17.80 5.58
C ALA A 161 9.47 -17.76 4.61
N ARG A 162 9.16 -17.91 3.33
CA ARG A 162 10.12 -17.87 2.23
C ARG A 162 9.64 -16.87 1.19
N ILE A 163 10.54 -15.97 0.77
CA ILE A 163 10.35 -15.09 -0.38
C ILE A 163 11.32 -15.49 -1.49
N LYS A 164 10.87 -15.38 -2.74
CA LYS A 164 11.71 -15.56 -3.93
C LYS A 164 11.41 -14.47 -4.95
N VAL A 165 12.46 -13.87 -5.49
CA VAL A 165 12.41 -13.04 -6.70
C VAL A 165 13.24 -13.72 -7.78
N THR A 166 12.70 -13.76 -8.99
CA THR A 166 13.35 -14.38 -10.15
C THR A 166 13.46 -13.36 -11.28
N LEU A 167 14.69 -13.01 -11.66
CA LEU A 167 14.96 -12.24 -12.86
C LEU A 167 14.98 -13.17 -14.08
N LYS A 168 14.17 -12.84 -15.08
CA LYS A 168 14.11 -13.59 -16.35
C LYS A 168 15.44 -13.45 -17.13
N PRO A 169 15.89 -14.49 -17.85
CA PRO A 169 17.05 -14.39 -18.71
C PRO A 169 16.89 -13.31 -19.79
N GLY A 170 17.99 -12.69 -20.21
CA GLY A 170 17.99 -11.70 -21.30
C GLY A 170 17.47 -10.30 -20.93
N VAL A 171 17.02 -10.08 -19.69
CA VAL A 171 16.60 -8.73 -19.22
C VAL A 171 17.82 -7.81 -19.01
N ILE A 172 18.95 -8.38 -18.59
CA ILE A 172 20.23 -7.69 -18.39
C ILE A 172 21.27 -8.40 -19.26
N PRO A 173 22.26 -7.69 -19.85
CA PRO A 173 23.36 -8.31 -20.59
C PRO A 173 24.10 -9.39 -19.78
N ASP A 174 24.53 -10.45 -20.46
CA ASP A 174 25.21 -11.58 -19.85
C ASP A 174 26.48 -11.14 -19.09
N GLY A 175 26.70 -11.72 -17.90
CA GLY A 175 27.88 -11.43 -17.07
C GLY A 175 27.82 -10.16 -16.22
N GLU A 176 26.83 -9.29 -16.43
CA GLU A 176 26.59 -8.11 -15.61
C GLU A 176 26.11 -8.48 -14.19
N ILE A 177 26.25 -7.54 -13.25
CA ILE A 177 25.81 -7.72 -11.87
C ILE A 177 24.41 -7.13 -11.69
N VAL A 178 23.48 -7.95 -11.22
CA VAL A 178 22.20 -7.50 -10.67
C VAL A 178 22.26 -7.47 -9.15
N ARG A 179 21.70 -6.40 -8.59
CA ARG A 179 21.54 -6.17 -7.16
C ARG A 179 20.10 -6.41 -6.76
N CYS A 180 19.89 -7.05 -5.61
CA CYS A 180 18.57 -7.39 -5.11
C CYS A 180 18.41 -6.97 -3.66
N TRP A 181 17.27 -6.37 -3.33
CA TRP A 181 16.82 -6.09 -1.96
C TRP A 181 15.50 -6.83 -1.74
N LEU A 182 15.53 -7.86 -0.92
CA LEU A 182 14.31 -8.55 -0.49
C LEU A 182 13.86 -7.99 0.87
N PRO A 183 12.57 -7.73 1.08
CA PRO A 183 12.07 -7.35 2.40
C PRO A 183 12.42 -8.41 3.43
N PHE A 184 12.84 -7.96 4.61
CA PHE A 184 13.26 -8.83 5.70
C PHE A 184 12.58 -8.39 7.01
N PRO A 185 12.10 -9.32 7.86
CA PRO A 185 11.34 -8.96 9.06
C PRO A 185 12.10 -7.99 9.97
N ARG A 186 11.49 -6.86 10.30
CA ARG A 186 12.01 -5.88 11.26
C ARG A 186 11.85 -6.36 12.71
N VAL A 187 12.76 -6.01 13.60
CA VAL A 187 12.58 -6.21 15.05
C VAL A 187 12.01 -4.93 15.66
N GLY A 188 10.90 -5.05 16.38
CA GLY A 188 10.23 -3.94 17.03
C GLY A 188 8.71 -4.06 16.99
N ASP A 189 8.04 -3.23 17.80
CA ASP A 189 6.59 -3.21 17.94
C ASP A 189 6.06 -4.62 18.32
N GLN A 190 5.27 -5.26 17.45
CA GLN A 190 4.70 -6.58 17.68
C GLN A 190 5.60 -7.76 17.25
N GLN A 191 6.77 -7.52 16.65
CA GLN A 191 7.61 -8.55 16.03
C GLN A 191 8.99 -8.66 16.68
N THR A 192 9.39 -9.88 17.02
CA THR A 192 10.62 -10.19 17.78
C THR A 192 11.28 -11.48 17.26
N SER A 193 12.45 -11.83 17.81
CA SER A 193 13.12 -13.12 17.58
C SER A 193 13.34 -13.44 16.10
N VAL A 194 13.66 -12.42 15.30
CA VAL A 194 13.87 -12.57 13.85
C VAL A 194 15.17 -13.33 13.60
N LYS A 195 15.11 -14.34 12.72
CA LYS A 195 16.25 -15.17 12.33
C LYS A 195 16.25 -15.39 10.83
N LEU A 196 17.43 -15.23 10.21
CA LEU A 196 17.68 -15.75 8.87
C LEU A 196 17.88 -17.28 8.96
N ILE A 197 17.10 -18.04 8.19
CA ILE A 197 17.18 -19.52 8.17
C ILE A 197 18.03 -20.01 7.01
N SER A 198 17.79 -19.47 5.81
CA SER A 198 18.58 -19.75 4.62
C SER A 198 18.45 -18.62 3.62
N CYS A 199 19.44 -18.46 2.74
CA CYS A 199 19.35 -17.56 1.61
C CYS A 199 20.14 -18.06 0.40
N PHE A 200 19.77 -17.56 -0.77
CA PHE A 200 20.53 -17.72 -2.00
C PHE A 200 20.51 -16.38 -2.75
N PRO A 201 21.67 -15.83 -3.16
CA PRO A 201 23.03 -16.34 -2.93
C PRO A 201 23.46 -16.31 -1.45
N GLU A 202 24.57 -17.01 -1.12
CA GLU A 202 25.09 -17.10 0.25
C GLU A 202 25.73 -15.80 0.75
N LYS A 203 26.21 -14.94 -0.16
CA LYS A 203 26.77 -13.62 0.18
C LYS A 203 25.65 -12.59 0.23
N TYR A 204 25.49 -11.95 1.38
CA TYR A 204 24.47 -10.94 1.62
C TYR A 204 24.93 -9.83 2.56
N VAL A 205 24.19 -8.73 2.55
CA VAL A 205 24.23 -7.69 3.59
C VAL A 205 22.84 -7.58 4.19
N LEU A 206 22.73 -7.69 5.51
CA LEU A 206 21.46 -7.57 6.21
C LEU A 206 21.38 -6.22 6.91
N ALA A 207 20.34 -5.44 6.61
CA ALA A 207 20.12 -4.14 7.24
C ALA A 207 19.90 -4.28 8.76
N PRO A 208 20.20 -3.23 9.55
CA PRO A 208 20.00 -3.19 11.00
C PRO A 208 18.61 -3.66 11.42
N GLU A 209 18.50 -4.24 12.62
CA GLU A 209 17.26 -4.89 13.07
C GLU A 209 16.06 -3.95 13.15
N ASP A 210 16.29 -2.71 13.55
CA ASP A 210 15.29 -1.66 13.74
C ASP A 210 15.15 -0.73 12.53
N HIS A 211 15.89 -0.98 11.44
CA HIS A 211 15.88 -0.16 10.24
C HIS A 211 14.43 0.01 9.71
N PRO A 212 13.95 1.25 9.43
CA PRO A 212 12.53 1.49 9.16
C PRO A 212 11.95 0.81 7.93
N GLN A 213 12.79 0.45 6.95
CA GLN A 213 12.43 -0.44 5.84
C GLN A 213 13.52 -1.49 5.72
N ARG A 214 13.36 -2.62 6.40
CA ARG A 214 14.44 -3.58 6.57
C ARG A 214 14.52 -4.53 5.38
N THR A 215 15.71 -4.64 4.81
CA THR A 215 15.98 -5.49 3.64
C THR A 215 17.19 -6.39 3.88
N ILE A 216 17.21 -7.49 3.16
CA ILE A 216 18.43 -8.28 2.91
C ILE A 216 18.85 -8.07 1.46
N TYR A 217 20.13 -7.73 1.30
CA TYR A 217 20.73 -7.30 0.04
C TYR A 217 21.65 -8.37 -0.53
N PHE A 218 21.61 -8.54 -1.85
CA PHE A 218 22.42 -9.49 -2.60
C PHE A 218 22.98 -8.87 -3.88
N GLU A 219 24.09 -9.45 -4.35
CA GLU A 219 24.59 -9.24 -5.72
C GLU A 219 24.79 -10.60 -6.39
N GLN A 220 24.42 -10.70 -7.67
CA GLN A 220 24.66 -11.90 -8.47
C GLN A 220 25.00 -11.52 -9.92
N LYS A 221 25.92 -12.28 -10.54
CA LYS A 221 26.14 -12.18 -11.98
C LYS A 221 25.00 -12.86 -12.73
N VAL A 222 24.43 -12.18 -13.70
CA VAL A 222 23.35 -12.72 -14.53
C VAL A 222 23.90 -13.63 -15.62
N SER A 223 23.08 -14.59 -16.03
CA SER A 223 23.34 -15.45 -17.18
C SER A 223 22.13 -15.42 -18.11
N ASN A 224 22.35 -15.39 -19.42
CA ASN A 224 21.27 -15.46 -20.41
C ASN A 224 20.71 -16.87 -20.62
N ASP A 225 21.39 -17.91 -20.12
CA ASP A 225 20.96 -19.30 -20.28
C ASP A 225 19.92 -19.72 -19.23
N LYS A 226 19.87 -19.05 -18.07
CA LYS A 226 18.99 -19.43 -16.97
C LYS A 226 18.52 -18.23 -16.15
N PRO A 227 17.34 -18.31 -15.50
CA PRO A 227 16.87 -17.26 -14.62
C PRO A 227 17.84 -17.03 -13.45
N THR A 228 17.97 -15.78 -13.03
CA THR A 228 18.76 -15.41 -11.85
C THR A 228 17.80 -15.33 -10.66
N GLU A 229 18.01 -16.15 -9.63
CA GLU A 229 17.10 -16.26 -8.49
C GLU A 229 17.70 -15.70 -7.21
N PHE A 230 16.85 -15.02 -6.43
CA PHE A 230 17.14 -14.55 -5.07
C PHE A 230 16.10 -15.16 -4.14
N VAL A 231 16.55 -15.85 -3.10
CA VAL A 231 15.68 -16.57 -2.17
C VAL A 231 16.10 -16.23 -0.75
N VAL A 232 15.12 -15.97 0.10
CA VAL A 232 15.34 -15.81 1.54
C VAL A 232 14.29 -16.60 2.27
N GLU A 233 14.73 -17.36 3.26
CA GLU A 233 13.88 -17.99 4.25
C GLU A 233 14.22 -17.41 5.63
N PHE A 234 13.19 -16.97 6.34
CA PHE A 234 13.34 -16.36 7.66
C PHE A 234 12.26 -16.87 8.61
N GLU A 235 12.54 -16.66 9.89
CA GLU A 235 11.67 -17.00 11.00
C GLU A 235 11.54 -15.78 11.93
N TYR A 236 10.37 -15.58 12.51
CA TYR A 236 10.12 -14.52 13.48
C TYR A 236 8.98 -14.91 14.43
N THR A 237 8.86 -14.19 15.54
CA THR A 237 7.73 -14.29 16.47
C THR A 237 6.95 -12.99 16.45
N VAL A 238 5.68 -13.07 16.06
CA VAL A 238 4.74 -11.94 16.03
C VAL A 238 3.68 -12.10 17.13
N HIS A 239 3.29 -10.99 17.74
CA HIS A 239 2.29 -10.94 18.79
C HIS A 239 1.05 -10.19 18.31
N ALA A 240 -0.11 -10.53 18.85
CA ALA A 240 -1.25 -9.64 18.80
C ALA A 240 -1.02 -8.52 19.83
N PHE A 241 -1.63 -7.36 19.60
CA PHE A 241 -1.67 -6.28 20.59
C PHE A 241 -3.12 -5.95 20.91
N TYR A 242 -3.46 -5.88 22.18
CA TYR A 242 -4.78 -5.46 22.64
C TYR A 242 -4.70 -4.52 23.83
N LYS A 243 -5.45 -3.42 23.77
CA LYS A 243 -5.54 -2.43 24.83
C LYS A 243 -6.94 -1.83 24.87
N ARG A 244 -7.55 -1.76 26.05
CA ARG A 244 -8.76 -0.95 26.26
C ARG A 244 -8.35 0.47 26.54
N ILE A 245 -8.97 1.40 25.83
CA ILE A 245 -8.72 2.84 25.98
C ILE A 245 -9.91 3.44 26.73
N ASN A 246 -9.62 4.15 27.81
CA ASN A 246 -10.58 4.99 28.51
C ASN A 246 -10.38 6.43 28.03
N PRO A 247 -11.29 7.01 27.23
CA PRO A 247 -11.14 8.37 26.72
C PRO A 247 -10.92 9.42 27.83
N ASN A 248 -11.47 9.20 29.03
CA ASN A 248 -11.32 10.12 30.16
C ASN A 248 -9.91 10.16 30.77
N GLU A 249 -9.06 9.18 30.46
CA GLU A 249 -7.67 9.10 30.91
C GLU A 249 -6.68 9.61 29.85
N VAL A 250 -7.16 9.95 28.65
CA VAL A 250 -6.34 10.46 27.57
C VAL A 250 -5.78 11.82 27.97
N ARG A 251 -4.47 11.99 27.80
CA ARG A 251 -3.75 13.20 28.16
C ARG A 251 -3.44 14.04 26.92
N PRO A 252 -3.32 15.38 27.07
CA PRO A 252 -2.76 16.22 26.01
C PRO A 252 -1.31 15.81 25.74
N TYR A 253 -0.83 16.12 24.54
CA TYR A 253 0.56 15.87 24.17
C TYR A 253 1.49 16.96 24.69
N ASP A 254 2.74 16.58 24.93
CA ASP A 254 3.85 17.52 24.92
C ASP A 254 4.23 17.80 23.46
N GLU A 255 3.89 19.00 22.96
CA GLU A 255 4.13 19.41 21.57
C GLU A 255 5.63 19.55 21.24
N GLU A 256 6.49 19.64 22.26
CA GLU A 256 7.95 19.67 22.10
C GLU A 256 8.57 18.27 22.07
N SER A 257 7.78 17.22 22.34
CA SER A 257 8.29 15.84 22.28
C SER A 257 8.67 15.43 20.86
N GLU A 258 9.72 14.61 20.74
CA GLU A 258 10.17 14.09 19.44
C GLU A 258 9.05 13.32 18.71
N ILE A 259 8.25 12.55 19.47
CA ILE A 259 7.12 11.81 18.90
C ILE A 259 6.10 12.77 18.28
N TYR A 260 5.71 13.82 19.00
CA TYR A 260 4.75 14.78 18.49
C TYR A 260 5.30 15.46 17.23
N GLN A 261 6.44 16.14 17.33
CA GLN A 261 7.00 16.91 16.20
C GLN A 261 7.26 16.05 14.95
N LYS A 262 7.78 14.83 15.13
CA LYS A 262 8.10 13.94 14.01
C LYS A 262 6.87 13.35 13.34
N TYR A 263 5.84 13.01 14.11
CA TYR A 263 4.69 12.26 13.62
C TYR A 263 3.42 13.09 13.47
N THR A 264 3.48 14.41 13.65
CA THR A 264 2.41 15.37 13.25
C THR A 264 2.82 16.25 12.06
N ARG A 265 4.09 16.27 11.65
CA ARG A 265 4.55 17.02 10.48
C ARG A 265 4.14 16.37 9.15
N ASP A 266 4.14 17.18 8.10
CA ASP A 266 4.03 16.72 6.72
C ASP A 266 5.30 15.95 6.29
N GLN A 267 5.14 15.09 5.28
CA GLN A 267 6.18 14.24 4.72
C GLN A 267 5.91 14.08 3.21
N PRO A 268 6.49 14.97 2.39
CA PRO A 268 6.36 14.88 0.94
C PRO A 268 6.86 13.53 0.39
N PRO A 269 6.24 13.04 -0.70
CA PRO A 269 5.18 13.67 -1.47
C PRO A 269 3.76 13.23 -1.09
N HIS A 270 3.61 12.18 -0.29
CA HIS A 270 2.29 11.60 -0.03
C HIS A 270 1.58 12.22 1.17
N ILE A 271 2.26 12.53 2.28
CA ILE A 271 1.63 13.13 3.46
C ILE A 271 1.78 14.65 3.35
N ILE A 272 0.89 15.30 2.60
CA ILE A 272 0.90 16.77 2.39
C ILE A 272 -0.43 17.37 2.87
N PHE A 273 -0.36 18.44 3.65
CA PHE A 273 -1.55 19.08 4.24
C PHE A 273 -2.18 20.11 3.31
N THR A 274 -2.75 19.65 2.20
CA THR A 274 -3.47 20.53 1.28
C THR A 274 -4.70 21.14 1.94
N ARG A 275 -5.17 22.29 1.44
CA ARG A 275 -6.39 22.95 1.97
C ARG A 275 -7.59 22.00 1.98
N TYR A 276 -7.75 21.17 0.95
CA TYR A 276 -8.83 20.19 0.87
C TYR A 276 -8.75 19.16 2.01
N LEU A 277 -7.57 18.59 2.24
CA LEU A 277 -7.38 17.60 3.30
C LEU A 277 -7.51 18.21 4.70
N LYS A 278 -7.06 19.46 4.89
CA LYS A 278 -7.27 20.22 6.14
C LYS A 278 -8.75 20.39 6.44
N ASN A 279 -9.51 20.90 5.46
CA ASN A 279 -10.95 21.10 5.62
C ASN A 279 -11.68 19.78 5.91
N LEU A 280 -11.34 18.70 5.19
CA LEU A 280 -11.93 17.39 5.42
C LEU A 280 -11.63 16.89 6.84
N ALA A 281 -10.38 17.03 7.31
CA ALA A 281 -10.02 16.58 8.65
C ALA A 281 -10.81 17.33 9.73
N TYR A 282 -10.89 18.67 9.64
CA TYR A 282 -11.63 19.50 10.59
C TYR A 282 -13.16 19.28 10.51
N GLU A 283 -13.71 19.03 9.32
CA GLU A 283 -15.13 18.65 9.16
C GLU A 283 -15.45 17.33 9.87
N ILE A 284 -14.54 16.35 9.81
CA ILE A 284 -14.73 15.04 10.44
C ILE A 284 -14.62 15.13 11.97
N VAL A 285 -13.61 15.84 12.49
CA VAL A 285 -13.37 15.89 13.94
C VAL A 285 -14.26 16.91 14.67
N ASP A 286 -14.71 17.94 13.97
CA ASP A 286 -15.51 19.05 14.51
C ASP A 286 -14.81 19.72 15.71
N ASP A 287 -15.47 19.82 16.86
CA ASP A 287 -14.97 20.40 18.11
C ASP A 287 -14.32 19.37 19.06
N GLU A 288 -14.12 18.13 18.60
CA GLU A 288 -13.49 17.10 19.45
C GLU A 288 -12.05 17.48 19.77
N GLU A 289 -11.67 17.45 21.04
CA GLU A 289 -10.32 17.75 21.48
C GLU A 289 -9.51 16.52 21.89
N ASN A 290 -10.19 15.45 22.30
CA ASN A 290 -9.54 14.23 22.76
C ASN A 290 -8.82 13.53 21.59
N PRO A 291 -7.49 13.36 21.62
CA PRO A 291 -6.74 12.78 20.51
C PRO A 291 -7.20 11.38 20.07
N TYR A 292 -7.63 10.55 21.02
CA TYR A 292 -8.17 9.22 20.71
C TYR A 292 -9.51 9.32 19.98
N LEU A 293 -10.39 10.23 20.42
CA LEU A 293 -11.69 10.42 19.78
C LEU A 293 -11.58 11.13 18.43
N LYS A 294 -10.63 12.06 18.25
CA LYS A 294 -10.26 12.62 16.93
C LYS A 294 -9.92 11.49 15.95
N ALA A 295 -9.00 10.60 16.35
CA ALA A 295 -8.61 9.45 15.55
C ALA A 295 -9.78 8.49 15.29
N LEU A 296 -10.66 8.27 16.28
CA LEU A 296 -11.84 7.40 16.14
C LEU A 296 -12.84 7.98 15.13
N LYS A 297 -13.16 9.27 15.21
CA LYS A 297 -14.04 9.95 14.25
C LYS A 297 -13.50 9.81 12.82
N ILE A 298 -12.20 9.98 12.64
CA ILE A 298 -11.52 9.79 11.34
C ILE A 298 -11.63 8.34 10.88
N TYR A 299 -11.29 7.36 11.73
CA TYR A 299 -11.40 5.94 11.39
C TYR A 299 -12.82 5.54 11.01
N ASP A 300 -13.82 5.97 11.79
CA ASP A 300 -15.23 5.66 11.56
C ASP A 300 -15.74 6.28 10.25
N TRP A 301 -15.36 7.53 9.96
CA TRP A 301 -15.72 8.18 8.71
C TRP A 301 -15.09 7.45 7.51
N LEU A 302 -13.81 7.11 7.58
CA LEU A 302 -13.12 6.46 6.46
C LEU A 302 -13.66 5.04 6.22
N THR A 303 -13.82 4.24 7.27
CA THR A 303 -14.35 2.87 7.15
C THR A 303 -15.81 2.82 6.72
N LYS A 304 -16.58 3.90 6.92
CA LYS A 304 -17.95 4.05 6.41
C LYS A 304 -17.99 4.49 4.94
N ASN A 305 -17.16 5.46 4.56
CA ASN A 305 -17.31 6.16 3.28
C ASN A 305 -16.40 5.63 2.16
N LEU A 306 -15.28 4.98 2.49
CA LEU A 306 -14.36 4.49 1.48
C LEU A 306 -14.78 3.14 0.92
N THR A 307 -14.38 2.86 -0.32
CA THR A 307 -14.50 1.55 -0.96
C THR A 307 -13.13 0.92 -1.19
N TYR A 308 -12.96 -0.33 -0.77
CA TYR A 308 -11.73 -1.06 -1.07
C TYR A 308 -11.64 -1.34 -2.58
N THR A 309 -10.54 -0.96 -3.22
CA THR A 309 -10.25 -1.30 -4.62
C THR A 309 -8.77 -1.60 -4.75
N TYR A 310 -8.40 -2.50 -5.65
CA TYR A 310 -7.01 -2.57 -6.09
C TYR A 310 -6.67 -1.30 -6.87
N VAL A 311 -5.41 -0.92 -6.84
CA VAL A 311 -4.90 0.30 -7.47
C VAL A 311 -3.71 -0.06 -8.36
N ALA A 312 -3.45 0.79 -9.35
CA ALA A 312 -2.16 0.83 -10.03
C ALA A 312 -1.00 0.98 -9.04
N GLU A 313 0.23 0.71 -9.47
CA GLU A 313 1.40 0.74 -8.60
C GLU A 313 1.55 2.13 -7.95
N TYR A 314 1.96 2.16 -6.67
CA TYR A 314 1.89 3.40 -5.84
C TYR A 314 2.70 4.55 -6.44
N CYS A 315 3.79 4.23 -7.14
CA CYS A 315 4.62 5.19 -7.89
C CYS A 315 3.85 5.93 -9.00
N THR A 316 2.70 5.46 -9.45
CA THR A 316 1.91 6.14 -10.48
C THR A 316 1.08 7.31 -9.94
N TYR A 317 1.02 7.46 -8.61
CA TYR A 317 0.23 8.49 -7.94
C TYR A 317 1.13 9.63 -7.41
N GLU A 318 0.73 10.87 -7.69
CA GLU A 318 1.42 12.06 -7.16
C GLU A 318 1.16 12.22 -5.64
N SER A 319 -0.11 12.13 -5.24
CA SER A 319 -0.56 12.19 -3.85
C SER A 319 -1.64 11.13 -3.58
N ILE A 320 -1.27 10.10 -2.83
CA ILE A 320 -2.16 8.99 -2.49
C ILE A 320 -3.33 9.46 -1.60
N PRO A 321 -3.11 10.18 -0.47
CA PRO A 321 -4.22 10.68 0.35
C PRO A 321 -5.21 11.55 -0.42
N GLU A 322 -4.72 12.44 -1.28
CA GLU A 322 -5.59 13.31 -2.06
C GLU A 322 -6.36 12.55 -3.15
N PHE A 323 -5.79 11.49 -3.71
CA PHE A 323 -6.54 10.57 -4.58
C PHE A 323 -7.68 9.92 -3.80
N VAL A 324 -7.41 9.34 -2.63
CA VAL A 324 -8.42 8.62 -1.83
C VAL A 324 -9.52 9.57 -1.36
N ALA A 325 -9.15 10.76 -0.88
CA ALA A 325 -10.11 11.74 -0.38
C ALA A 325 -11.05 12.28 -1.48
N ARG A 326 -10.62 12.31 -2.75
CA ARG A 326 -11.46 12.74 -3.87
C ARG A 326 -12.29 11.62 -4.48
N ASN A 327 -11.74 10.40 -4.52
CA ASN A 327 -12.36 9.27 -5.22
C ASN A 327 -13.07 8.28 -4.28
N LEU A 328 -12.93 8.46 -2.97
CA LEU A 328 -13.49 7.61 -1.91
C LEU A 328 -13.19 6.11 -2.11
N ARG A 329 -12.00 5.79 -2.62
CA ARG A 329 -11.56 4.42 -2.89
C ARG A 329 -10.05 4.26 -2.84
N GLY A 330 -9.62 3.03 -2.56
CA GLY A 330 -8.22 2.64 -2.48
C GLY A 330 -8.04 1.32 -1.73
N ASP A 331 -6.86 0.73 -1.83
CA ASP A 331 -6.49 -0.48 -1.11
C ASP A 331 -6.08 -0.19 0.36
N CYS A 332 -5.47 -1.17 1.03
CA CYS A 332 -5.08 -1.04 2.43
C CYS A 332 -4.12 0.13 2.70
N GLY A 333 -3.08 0.27 1.89
CA GLY A 333 -2.12 1.36 2.04
C GLY A 333 -2.67 2.73 1.68
N PHE A 334 -3.56 2.81 0.69
CA PHE A 334 -4.26 4.04 0.36
C PHE A 334 -5.12 4.54 1.53
N GLN A 335 -5.86 3.64 2.16
CA GLN A 335 -6.69 3.95 3.33
C GLN A 335 -5.83 4.34 4.54
N ALA A 336 -4.74 3.63 4.79
CA ALA A 336 -3.81 3.93 5.87
C ALA A 336 -3.13 5.30 5.69
N LEU A 337 -2.65 5.64 4.49
CA LEU A 337 -2.03 6.93 4.21
C LEU A 337 -3.01 8.10 4.39
N LEU A 338 -4.28 7.96 3.97
CA LEU A 338 -5.27 8.99 4.22
C LEU A 338 -5.56 9.13 5.71
N PHE A 339 -5.74 8.01 6.44
CA PHE A 339 -5.94 8.05 7.90
C PHE A 339 -4.78 8.77 8.62
N ILE A 340 -3.53 8.40 8.31
CA ILE A 340 -2.33 9.05 8.86
C ILE A 340 -2.37 10.54 8.54
N THR A 341 -2.59 10.91 7.28
CA THR A 341 -2.59 12.32 6.87
C THR A 341 -3.63 13.15 7.61
N LEU A 342 -4.88 12.65 7.74
CA LEU A 342 -5.92 13.35 8.49
C LEU A 342 -5.61 13.41 9.99
N CYS A 343 -5.07 12.34 10.58
CA CYS A 343 -4.64 12.34 11.99
C CYS A 343 -3.55 13.39 12.25
N ARG A 344 -2.51 13.44 11.40
CA ARG A 344 -1.43 14.42 11.54
C ARG A 344 -1.92 15.86 11.43
N ILE A 345 -2.86 16.13 10.51
CA ILE A 345 -3.48 17.45 10.34
C ILE A 345 -4.14 17.96 11.63
N VAL A 346 -4.79 17.07 12.39
CA VAL A 346 -5.50 17.42 13.63
C VAL A 346 -4.65 17.22 14.90
N GLY A 347 -3.32 17.10 14.73
CA GLY A 347 -2.37 17.01 15.83
C GLY A 347 -2.28 15.64 16.52
N VAL A 348 -2.76 14.56 15.88
CA VAL A 348 -2.61 13.19 16.38
C VAL A 348 -1.37 12.55 15.74
N PRO A 349 -0.30 12.25 16.51
CA PRO A 349 0.89 11.65 15.95
C PRO A 349 0.57 10.27 15.34
N SER A 350 0.94 10.07 14.09
CA SER A 350 0.61 8.83 13.36
C SER A 350 1.70 8.42 12.37
N ARG A 351 1.84 7.12 12.13
CA ARG A 351 2.88 6.55 11.27
C ARG A 351 2.41 5.31 10.51
N TRP A 352 3.18 4.98 9.49
CA TRP A 352 2.96 3.82 8.62
C TRP A 352 3.52 2.54 9.23
N GLN A 353 2.87 1.41 8.95
CA GLN A 353 3.48 0.10 9.12
C GLN A 353 3.01 -0.83 8.01
N SER A 354 3.90 -1.63 7.44
CA SER A 354 3.55 -2.60 6.41
C SER A 354 4.42 -3.85 6.40
N GLY A 355 3.94 -4.86 5.69
CA GLY A 355 4.69 -6.07 5.42
C GLY A 355 3.81 -7.12 4.77
N TRP A 356 3.32 -8.10 5.52
CA TRP A 356 2.38 -9.06 4.96
C TRP A 356 1.22 -9.38 5.89
N TYR A 357 0.08 -9.70 5.29
CA TYR A 357 -0.97 -10.48 5.93
C TYR A 357 -0.67 -11.98 5.77
N ALA A 358 -0.33 -12.64 6.87
CA ALA A 358 0.18 -14.01 6.93
C ALA A 358 -0.78 -14.95 7.67
N ASN A 359 -2.04 -15.02 7.21
CA ASN A 359 -3.06 -15.90 7.81
C ASN A 359 -2.70 -17.38 7.62
N PRO A 360 -2.65 -18.19 8.71
CA PRO A 360 -2.27 -19.61 8.63
C PRO A 360 -3.25 -20.49 7.85
N ALA A 361 -4.48 -20.03 7.60
CA ALA A 361 -5.49 -20.74 6.84
C ALA A 361 -5.51 -20.39 5.34
N HIS A 362 -4.64 -19.49 4.89
CA HIS A 362 -4.53 -19.09 3.48
C HIS A 362 -3.23 -19.63 2.84
N LYS A 363 -3.25 -19.90 1.53
CA LYS A 363 -2.04 -20.26 0.78
C LYS A 363 -1.12 -19.06 0.61
N GLY A 364 -0.22 -18.91 1.58
CA GLY A 364 0.85 -17.92 1.54
C GLY A 364 0.40 -16.50 1.94
N PRO A 365 1.38 -15.66 2.28
CA PRO A 365 1.16 -14.27 2.65
C PRO A 365 0.92 -13.37 1.44
N GLY A 366 0.30 -12.21 1.66
CA GLY A 366 0.20 -11.14 0.67
C GLY A 366 0.56 -9.77 1.26
N PRO A 367 0.98 -8.78 0.44
CA PRO A 367 1.20 -7.40 0.87
C PRO A 367 0.03 -6.85 1.66
N HIS A 368 0.33 -6.13 2.74
CA HIS A 368 -0.65 -5.48 3.57
C HIS A 368 -0.06 -4.31 4.35
N ASP A 369 -0.84 -3.25 4.43
CA ASP A 369 -0.48 -1.98 5.05
C ASP A 369 -1.51 -1.56 6.10
N TRP A 370 -1.04 -0.92 7.15
CA TRP A 370 -1.90 -0.37 8.20
C TRP A 370 -1.25 0.86 8.82
N ALA A 371 -2.00 1.54 9.69
CA ALA A 371 -1.54 2.72 10.38
C ALA A 371 -1.28 2.42 11.86
N GLN A 372 -0.41 3.22 12.47
CA GLN A 372 -0.32 3.38 13.91
C GLN A 372 -0.57 4.83 14.28
N PHE A 373 -1.16 5.06 15.45
CA PHE A 373 -1.38 6.39 16.02
C PHE A 373 -1.03 6.39 17.50
N TYR A 374 -0.51 7.49 18.01
CA TYR A 374 0.02 7.59 19.37
C TYR A 374 -0.97 8.30 20.29
N VAL A 375 -1.24 7.77 21.48
CA VAL A 375 -2.16 8.39 22.46
C VAL A 375 -1.56 8.29 23.85
N GLU A 376 -1.40 9.40 24.56
CA GLU A 376 -0.93 9.42 25.95
C GLU A 376 -2.06 9.02 26.93
N PRO A 377 -1.79 8.21 27.98
CA PRO A 377 -0.54 7.53 28.33
C PRO A 377 -0.40 6.11 27.72
N TYR A 378 -1.21 5.77 26.72
CA TYR A 378 -1.34 4.42 26.18
C TYR A 378 -0.22 4.02 25.19
N GLY A 379 0.46 4.99 24.58
CA GLY A 379 1.53 4.76 23.61
C GLY A 379 1.01 4.57 22.17
N TRP A 380 1.75 3.80 21.36
CA TRP A 380 1.37 3.47 19.99
C TRP A 380 0.22 2.46 19.94
N LEU A 381 -0.86 2.84 19.29
CA LEU A 381 -2.03 2.05 18.98
C LEU A 381 -2.08 1.76 17.47
N TYR A 382 -2.91 0.79 17.07
CA TYR A 382 -3.00 0.32 15.69
C TYR A 382 -4.34 0.70 15.04
N ALA A 383 -4.34 0.99 13.75
CA ALA A 383 -5.55 1.19 12.95
C ALA A 383 -5.43 0.44 11.61
N ASP A 384 -6.20 -0.63 11.44
CA ASP A 384 -6.30 -1.35 10.16
C ASP A 384 -7.67 -1.10 9.53
N LEU A 385 -7.74 -0.05 8.71
CA LEU A 385 -8.98 0.41 8.09
C LEU A 385 -9.55 -0.61 7.11
N SER A 386 -8.69 -1.40 6.45
CA SER A 386 -9.13 -2.34 5.42
C SER A 386 -9.90 -3.51 6.04
N PHE A 387 -9.39 -4.10 7.12
CA PHE A 387 -10.09 -5.12 7.88
C PHE A 387 -11.24 -4.50 8.68
N GLY A 388 -11.00 -3.36 9.32
CA GLY A 388 -12.00 -2.59 10.05
C GLY A 388 -13.26 -2.33 9.24
N ARG A 389 -13.11 -1.79 8.03
CA ARG A 389 -14.19 -1.57 7.05
C ARG A 389 -14.92 -2.87 6.71
N ARG A 390 -14.18 -3.94 6.40
CA ARG A 390 -14.79 -5.21 6.00
C ARG A 390 -15.68 -5.79 7.10
N TRP A 391 -15.29 -5.61 8.37
CA TRP A 391 -16.03 -6.12 9.52
C TRP A 391 -17.17 -5.22 10.00
N ARG A 392 -17.24 -3.96 9.53
CA ARG A 392 -18.22 -2.96 9.99
C ARG A 392 -19.65 -3.50 10.03
N GLU A 393 -20.09 -4.12 8.93
CA GLU A 393 -21.45 -4.69 8.81
C GLU A 393 -21.50 -6.19 9.14
N LEU A 394 -20.36 -6.89 9.19
CA LEU A 394 -20.30 -8.34 9.37
C LEU A 394 -20.19 -8.75 10.85
N ASP A 395 -19.40 -8.03 11.64
CA ASP A 395 -19.23 -8.24 13.07
C ASP A 395 -18.66 -6.95 13.72
N PRO A 396 -19.50 -6.10 14.34
CA PRO A 396 -19.07 -4.83 14.92
C PRO A 396 -17.97 -4.95 15.98
N ARG A 397 -17.81 -6.12 16.61
CA ARG A 397 -16.75 -6.36 17.59
C ARG A 397 -15.38 -6.38 16.92
N LEU A 398 -15.29 -6.98 15.73
CA LEU A 398 -14.06 -7.01 14.94
C LEU A 398 -13.75 -5.63 14.34
N HIS A 399 -14.78 -4.93 13.87
CA HIS A 399 -14.62 -3.55 13.41
C HIS A 399 -14.01 -2.65 14.48
N LYS A 400 -14.52 -2.73 15.71
CA LYS A 400 -13.98 -2.00 16.87
C LYS A 400 -12.60 -2.48 17.28
N PHE A 401 -12.31 -3.78 17.16
CA PHE A 401 -10.98 -4.33 17.46
C PHE A 401 -9.90 -3.66 16.60
N TYR A 402 -10.10 -3.52 15.29
CA TYR A 402 -9.12 -2.94 14.37
C TYR A 402 -8.91 -1.41 14.51
N PHE A 403 -9.55 -0.78 15.51
CA PHE A 403 -9.18 0.54 15.99
C PHE A 403 -8.63 0.42 17.42
N GLY A 404 -7.34 0.69 17.57
CA GLY A 404 -6.58 0.54 18.81
C GLY A 404 -5.75 -0.74 18.89
N ASN A 405 -6.08 -1.79 18.13
CA ASN A 405 -5.55 -3.14 18.31
C ASN A 405 -5.16 -3.81 16.98
N ILE A 406 -4.39 -4.90 17.05
CA ILE A 406 -3.99 -5.69 15.89
C ILE A 406 -3.83 -7.17 16.23
N ASP A 407 -4.13 -8.04 15.26
CA ASP A 407 -3.96 -9.49 15.35
C ASP A 407 -2.51 -9.94 15.06
N ASN A 408 -2.21 -11.24 15.25
CA ASN A 408 -0.87 -11.80 15.02
C ASN A 408 -0.68 -12.45 13.63
N PHE A 409 -1.57 -12.21 12.67
CA PHE A 409 -1.43 -12.69 11.28
C PHE A 409 -0.67 -11.69 10.42
N ARG A 410 0.44 -11.17 10.97
CA ARG A 410 1.23 -10.10 10.36
C ARG A 410 2.69 -10.51 10.18
N THR A 411 3.31 -9.98 9.14
CA THR A 411 4.76 -9.82 9.02
C THR A 411 5.03 -8.33 8.94
N VAL A 412 6.00 -7.82 9.70
CA VAL A 412 6.39 -6.40 9.65
C VAL A 412 7.74 -6.27 8.96
N PHE A 413 7.77 -5.55 7.84
CA PHE A 413 9.03 -5.18 7.15
C PHE A 413 9.34 -3.70 7.33
N ASN A 414 8.29 -2.88 7.41
CA ASN A 414 8.39 -1.44 7.32
C ASN A 414 7.64 -0.74 8.47
N SER A 415 8.19 0.35 8.99
CA SER A 415 7.59 1.24 10.01
C SER A 415 7.59 2.71 9.59
N ASP A 416 7.93 3.01 8.34
CA ASP A 416 7.85 4.34 7.74
C ASP A 416 7.77 4.21 6.21
N ILE A 417 7.41 5.28 5.51
CA ILE A 417 7.34 5.34 4.05
C ILE A 417 8.61 5.93 3.45
N MET A 418 8.97 5.46 2.26
CA MET A 418 10.00 6.04 1.40
C MET A 418 11.42 6.12 2.01
N VAL A 419 11.70 5.34 3.04
CA VAL A 419 13.04 5.31 3.67
C VAL A 419 14.02 4.58 2.75
N GLN A 420 15.24 5.11 2.65
CA GLN A 420 16.32 4.50 1.88
C GLN A 420 16.70 3.15 2.47
N PHE A 421 16.99 2.16 1.63
CA PHE A 421 17.51 0.88 2.08
C PHE A 421 18.93 0.99 2.61
N ASP A 422 19.38 -0.06 3.29
CA ASP A 422 20.77 -0.26 3.67
C ASP A 422 21.28 -1.60 3.09
N PRO A 423 22.20 -1.59 2.10
CA PRO A 423 22.76 -0.41 1.43
C PRO A 423 21.71 0.33 0.56
N PRO A 424 21.92 1.62 0.26
CA PRO A 424 20.95 2.41 -0.50
C PRO A 424 20.85 1.95 -1.96
N LYS A 425 19.63 2.03 -2.52
CA LYS A 425 19.40 1.87 -3.96
C LYS A 425 19.86 3.12 -4.70
N LYS A 426 20.40 2.95 -5.91
CA LYS A 426 20.79 4.08 -6.76
C LYS A 426 19.62 4.61 -7.58
N TYR A 427 18.79 3.71 -8.09
CA TYR A 427 17.69 4.06 -9.00
C TYR A 427 16.35 4.10 -8.28
N LEU A 428 15.37 4.76 -8.93
CA LEU A 428 14.01 4.80 -8.44
C LEU A 428 13.44 3.39 -8.30
N ARG A 429 12.96 3.06 -7.10
CA ARG A 429 12.31 1.78 -6.79
C ARG A 429 11.07 1.54 -7.64
N SER A 430 10.75 0.27 -7.87
CA SER A 430 9.48 -0.13 -8.47
C SER A 430 8.33 0.25 -7.55
N ASP A 431 8.47 -0.08 -6.26
CA ASP A 431 7.64 0.42 -5.17
C ASP A 431 8.46 1.38 -4.28
N PRO A 432 8.31 2.70 -4.48
CA PRO A 432 9.01 3.68 -3.69
C PRO A 432 8.40 3.87 -2.30
N VAL A 433 7.21 3.35 -2.00
CA VAL A 433 6.55 3.60 -0.73
C VAL A 433 7.11 2.68 0.33
N ASP A 434 7.12 1.35 0.14
CA ASP A 434 7.56 0.46 1.21
C ASP A 434 8.17 -0.89 0.85
N ASN A 435 8.11 -1.37 -0.40
CA ASN A 435 8.74 -2.62 -0.84
C ASN A 435 8.34 -3.86 -0.03
N GLN A 436 7.26 -4.50 -0.45
CA GLN A 436 6.78 -5.76 0.12
C GLN A 436 7.02 -6.99 -0.77
N ARG A 437 7.62 -6.79 -1.95
CA ARG A 437 7.80 -7.82 -3.00
C ARG A 437 9.24 -8.05 -3.43
N GLY A 438 10.14 -7.14 -3.08
CA GLY A 438 11.53 -7.17 -3.50
C GLY A 438 11.82 -6.19 -4.63
N GLU A 439 13.06 -5.74 -4.69
CA GLU A 439 13.53 -4.68 -5.57
C GLU A 439 14.81 -5.14 -6.28
N LEU A 440 14.93 -4.85 -7.58
CA LEU A 440 16.09 -5.20 -8.39
C LEU A 440 16.66 -3.97 -9.11
N GLU A 441 17.98 -3.86 -9.21
CA GLU A 441 18.63 -2.88 -10.08
C GLU A 441 19.95 -3.41 -10.63
N TRP A 442 20.43 -2.76 -11.68
CA TRP A 442 21.75 -3.00 -12.24
C TRP A 442 22.40 -1.67 -12.61
N ARG A 443 23.60 -1.69 -13.20
CA ARG A 443 24.41 -0.48 -13.39
C ARG A 443 23.76 0.61 -14.26
N GLU A 444 22.74 0.28 -15.06
CA GLU A 444 22.07 1.24 -15.95
C GLU A 444 20.66 1.62 -15.48
N GLY A 445 20.07 0.93 -14.50
CA GLY A 445 18.73 1.27 -14.05
C GLY A 445 18.06 0.30 -13.08
N ASN A 446 16.86 0.68 -12.65
CA ASN A 446 15.92 -0.17 -11.93
C ASN A 446 15.32 -1.24 -12.86
N ILE A 447 15.02 -2.43 -12.33
CA ILE A 447 14.23 -3.43 -13.04
C ILE A 447 12.81 -3.38 -12.48
N TYR A 448 11.90 -2.82 -13.28
CA TYR A 448 10.48 -2.76 -12.95
C TYR A 448 9.81 -4.11 -13.14
N TYR A 449 8.97 -4.52 -12.20
CA TYR A 449 8.23 -5.78 -12.23
C TYR A 449 6.77 -5.62 -12.68
#